data_AF-D4CTL9-F1
#
_entry.id   AF-D4CTL9-F1
#
_cell.length_a   1.000
_cell.length_b   1.000
_cell.length_c   1.000
_cell.angle_alpha   90.00
_cell.angle_beta   90.00
_cell.angle_gamma   90.00
#
_symmetry.space_group_name_H-M   'P 1'
#
loop_
_entity.id
_entity.type
_entity.pdbx_description
1 polymer ?
#
loop_
_entity_poly.entity_id
_entity_poly.type
_entity_poly.pdbx_seq_one_letter_code
_entity_poly.pdbx_strand_id
1 'polypeptide(L)'
;MGIRYSKVEGKFEREIVLLKSFPCAYGKCSFCNYIEDNSNNEEEINEVNLEVLKEITGEFGVLEVINSGSVFEIPKKTLEKIREVVYEKDIKILYFEIFYSYLSRLDEIINYFNEKKKVEIRFRTGIESFDNDFRRNVYKKNILLDEKKIKELSKKIYSVCLLIKNMVAHL
;
A
#
# COMPACT_ATOMS: atom_id res chain seq x y z
N MET A 1 9.24 10.92 -16.28
CA MET A 1 8.48 10.45 -15.10
C MET A 1 7.20 9.81 -15.61
N GLY A 2 6.88 8.58 -15.21
CA GLY A 2 5.58 7.97 -15.54
C GLY A 2 4.42 8.67 -14.83
N ILE A 3 3.17 8.33 -15.18
CA ILE A 3 1.97 8.82 -14.49
C ILE A 3 1.99 8.28 -13.05
N ARG A 4 1.98 9.17 -12.06
CA ARG A 4 2.04 8.84 -10.62
C ARG A 4 0.83 9.30 -9.83
N TYR A 5 -0.04 10.12 -10.40
CA TYR A 5 -1.32 10.51 -9.84
C TYR A 5 -2.43 10.13 -10.83
N SER A 6 -3.56 9.68 -10.31
CA SER A 6 -4.76 9.41 -11.09
C SER A 6 -6.02 9.47 -10.22
N LYS A 7 -7.17 9.35 -10.86
CA LYS A 7 -8.48 9.23 -10.23
C LYS A 7 -9.12 7.90 -10.64
N VAL A 8 -9.69 7.21 -9.67
CA VAL A 8 -10.57 6.07 -9.93
C VAL A 8 -11.99 6.58 -9.85
N GLU A 9 -12.73 6.48 -10.95
CA GLU A 9 -14.11 6.96 -11.06
C GLU A 9 -15.11 5.79 -11.04
N GLY A 10 -16.36 6.05 -10.67
CA GLY A 10 -17.43 5.05 -10.63
C GLY A 10 -17.57 4.35 -9.27
N LYS A 11 -17.30 3.03 -9.19
CA LYS A 11 -17.42 2.31 -7.91
C LYS A 11 -16.13 2.47 -7.10
N PHE A 12 -16.26 2.91 -5.84
CA PHE A 12 -15.15 3.17 -4.92
C PHE A 12 -14.24 4.33 -5.37
N GLU A 13 -14.86 5.47 -5.64
CA GLU A 13 -14.17 6.67 -6.12
C GLU A 13 -13.10 7.14 -5.15
N ARG A 14 -11.94 7.50 -5.69
CA ARG A 14 -10.79 7.97 -4.91
C ARG A 14 -9.71 8.53 -5.82
N GLU A 15 -8.91 9.42 -5.24
CA GLU A 15 -7.61 9.77 -5.81
C GLU A 15 -6.60 8.68 -5.46
N ILE A 16 -5.66 8.40 -6.35
CA ILE A 16 -4.61 7.41 -6.14
C ILE A 16 -3.25 8.00 -6.53
N VAL A 17 -2.24 7.75 -5.70
CA VAL A 17 -0.85 8.13 -5.95
C VAL A 17 0.10 6.94 -5.87
N LEU A 18 1.06 6.89 -6.80
CA LEU A 18 2.20 5.98 -6.82
C LEU A 18 3.47 6.73 -6.42
N LEU A 19 3.83 6.59 -5.14
CA LEU A 19 5.00 7.19 -4.54
C LEU A 19 6.23 6.28 -4.65
N LYS A 20 7.42 6.86 -4.62
CA LYS A 20 8.66 6.12 -4.37
C LYS A 20 8.80 5.85 -2.87
N SER A 21 9.53 4.80 -2.52
CA SER A 21 9.86 4.46 -1.13
C SER A 21 11.26 3.85 -1.05
N PHE A 22 11.71 3.61 0.18
CA PHE A 22 12.84 2.72 0.44
C PHE A 22 12.54 1.30 -0.08
N PRO A 23 13.58 0.44 -0.24
CA PRO A 23 13.40 -0.92 -0.71
C PRO A 23 12.40 -1.70 0.13
N CYS A 24 11.50 -2.43 -0.53
CA CYS A 24 10.55 -3.31 0.14
C CYS A 24 11.27 -4.27 1.10
N ALA A 25 10.83 -4.31 2.37
CA ALA A 25 11.49 -5.10 3.41
C ALA A 25 11.49 -6.61 3.11
N TYR A 26 10.53 -7.11 2.31
CA TYR A 26 10.52 -8.50 1.87
C TYR A 26 11.39 -8.73 0.63
N GLY A 27 11.18 -7.96 -0.44
CA GLY A 27 12.03 -7.90 -1.64
C GLY A 27 12.27 -9.21 -2.41
N LYS A 28 11.55 -10.30 -2.09
CA LYS A 28 11.88 -11.67 -2.59
C LYS A 28 10.76 -12.35 -3.38
N CYS A 29 9.64 -11.66 -3.61
CA CYS A 29 8.56 -12.19 -4.44
C CYS A 29 9.05 -12.37 -5.88
N SER A 30 9.00 -13.60 -6.42
CA SER A 30 9.57 -13.93 -7.72
C SER A 30 8.85 -13.27 -8.90
N PHE A 31 7.61 -12.83 -8.71
CA PHE A 31 6.77 -12.20 -9.73
C PHE A 31 6.85 -10.66 -9.71
N CYS A 32 7.42 -10.06 -8.67
CA CYS A 32 7.28 -8.63 -8.41
C CYS A 32 8.46 -7.85 -8.98
N ASN A 33 8.22 -7.07 -10.03
CA ASN A 33 9.17 -6.07 -10.54
C ASN A 33 8.86 -4.65 -10.06
N TYR A 34 7.80 -4.44 -9.27
CA TYR A 34 7.44 -3.10 -8.79
C TYR A 34 8.52 -2.47 -7.91
N ILE A 35 9.31 -3.30 -7.23
CA ILE A 35 10.45 -2.88 -6.41
C ILE A 35 11.55 -2.17 -7.21
N GLU A 36 11.54 -2.25 -8.54
CA GLU A 36 12.41 -1.46 -9.42
C GLU A 36 12.16 0.05 -9.28
N ASP A 37 11.00 0.46 -8.77
CA ASP A 37 10.71 1.88 -8.46
C ASP A 37 11.18 2.30 -7.04
N ASN A 38 11.73 1.39 -6.23
CA ASN A 38 12.32 1.76 -4.95
C ASN A 38 13.67 2.50 -5.15
N SER A 39 14.11 3.25 -4.14
CA SER A 39 15.44 3.89 -4.13
C SER A 39 16.04 3.86 -2.72
N ASN A 40 17.36 3.97 -2.60
CA ASN A 40 18.02 4.22 -1.30
C ASN A 40 18.32 5.71 -1.10
N ASN A 41 18.11 6.55 -2.11
CA ASN A 41 18.30 7.98 -2.03
C ASN A 41 17.03 8.64 -1.48
N GLU A 42 17.04 8.97 -0.18
CA GLU A 42 15.90 9.62 0.48
C GLU A 42 15.54 10.97 -0.13
N GLU A 43 16.52 11.74 -0.61
CA GLU A 43 16.29 13.04 -1.24
C GLU A 43 15.51 12.88 -2.55
N GLU A 44 15.94 11.96 -3.42
CA GLU A 44 15.25 11.61 -4.67
C GLU A 44 13.82 11.13 -4.40
N ILE A 45 13.63 10.25 -3.40
CA ILE A 45 12.31 9.75 -3.03
C ILE A 45 11.40 10.92 -2.65
N ASN A 46 11.88 11.79 -1.76
CA ASN A 46 11.09 12.93 -1.30
C ASN A 46 10.82 13.92 -2.43
N GLU A 47 11.79 14.22 -3.30
CA GLU A 47 11.59 15.12 -4.44
C GLU A 47 10.44 14.63 -5.33
N VAL A 48 10.48 13.38 -5.76
CA VAL A 48 9.42 12.79 -6.60
C VAL A 48 8.08 12.79 -5.88
N ASN A 49 8.06 12.36 -4.61
CA ASN A 49 6.81 12.22 -3.87
C ASN A 49 6.14 13.56 -3.60
N LEU A 50 6.90 14.57 -3.21
CA LEU A 50 6.36 15.88 -2.88
C LEU A 50 5.75 16.57 -4.10
N GLU A 51 6.28 16.35 -5.32
CA GLU A 51 5.65 16.84 -6.54
C GLU A 51 4.31 16.14 -6.81
N VAL A 52 4.27 14.80 -6.71
CA VAL A 52 3.04 14.02 -6.94
C VAL A 52 1.94 14.39 -5.94
N LEU A 53 2.29 14.61 -4.67
CA LEU A 53 1.32 14.95 -3.62
C LEU A 53 0.65 16.32 -3.84
N LYS A 54 1.22 17.21 -4.66
CA LYS A 54 0.58 18.50 -5.00
C LYS A 54 -0.64 18.34 -5.89
N GLU A 55 -0.75 17.23 -6.62
CA GLU A 55 -1.87 16.97 -7.53
C GLU A 55 -3.17 16.61 -6.81
N ILE A 56 -3.09 16.24 -5.53
CA ILE A 56 -4.24 15.80 -4.73
C ILE A 56 -5.17 16.98 -4.44
N THR A 57 -6.44 16.80 -4.79
CA THR A 57 -7.49 17.82 -4.68
C THR A 57 -8.40 17.59 -3.47
N GLY A 58 -8.56 16.35 -3.02
CA GLY A 58 -9.53 15.93 -2.02
C GLY A 58 -10.94 15.68 -2.57
N GLU A 59 -11.13 15.69 -3.88
CA GLU A 59 -12.45 15.67 -4.55
C GLU A 59 -13.40 14.60 -4.01
N PHE A 60 -12.90 13.38 -3.78
CA PHE A 60 -13.72 12.27 -3.30
C PHE A 60 -13.70 12.10 -1.77
N GLY A 61 -12.86 12.85 -1.05
CA GLY A 61 -12.56 12.62 0.37
C GLY A 61 -11.88 11.27 0.64
N VAL A 62 -11.41 10.57 -0.40
CA VAL A 62 -10.77 9.26 -0.33
C VAL A 62 -9.45 9.30 -1.11
N LEU A 63 -8.37 8.89 -0.45
CA LEU A 63 -7.03 8.81 -1.04
C LEU A 63 -6.46 7.39 -0.90
N GLU A 64 -5.89 6.86 -1.97
CA GLU A 64 -5.09 5.64 -1.96
C GLU A 64 -3.62 5.96 -2.22
N VAL A 65 -2.75 5.54 -1.32
CA VAL A 65 -1.29 5.69 -1.45
C VAL A 65 -0.68 4.31 -1.64
N ILE A 66 -0.07 4.10 -2.80
CA ILE A 66 0.73 2.92 -3.12
C ILE A 66 2.17 3.32 -3.36
N ASN A 67 3.12 2.44 -3.05
CA ASN A 67 4.54 2.78 -3.10
C ASN A 67 5.47 1.64 -3.48
N SER A 68 4.97 0.64 -4.21
CA SER A 68 5.76 -0.55 -4.58
C SER A 68 6.40 -1.23 -3.35
N GLY A 69 5.67 -1.25 -2.25
CA GLY A 69 6.17 -1.62 -0.93
C GLY A 69 5.06 -1.50 0.13
N SER A 70 5.45 -1.14 1.34
CA SER A 70 4.58 -0.89 2.48
C SER A 70 4.67 0.58 2.90
N VAL A 71 3.61 1.12 3.51
CA VAL A 71 3.63 2.50 4.07
C VAL A 71 4.80 2.76 5.03
N PHE A 72 5.30 1.72 5.72
CA PHE A 72 6.44 1.80 6.64
C PHE A 72 7.79 2.06 5.96
N GLU A 73 7.85 1.95 4.64
CA GLU A 73 9.06 2.19 3.83
C GLU A 73 9.03 3.59 3.20
N ILE A 74 7.96 4.36 3.39
CA ILE A 74 7.87 5.76 2.96
C ILE A 74 8.68 6.64 3.93
N PRO A 75 9.58 7.52 3.44
CA PRO A 75 10.35 8.40 4.32
C PRO A 75 9.47 9.32 5.16
N LYS A 76 9.96 9.68 6.35
CA LYS A 76 9.22 10.51 7.32
C LYS A 76 8.71 11.82 6.70
N LYS A 77 9.55 12.51 5.92
CA LYS A 77 9.18 13.77 5.25
C LYS A 77 8.00 13.59 4.29
N THR A 78 7.98 12.50 3.52
CA THR A 78 6.83 12.17 2.66
C THR A 78 5.59 11.84 3.50
N LEU A 79 5.70 11.03 4.56
CA LEU A 79 4.57 10.71 5.45
C LEU A 79 3.97 11.95 6.12
N GLU A 80 4.82 12.89 6.54
CA GLU A 80 4.40 14.20 7.06
C GLU A 80 3.60 14.97 6.02
N LYS A 81 4.06 14.99 4.75
CA LYS A 81 3.32 15.67 3.68
C LYS A 81 1.98 15.00 3.35
N ILE A 82 1.92 13.67 3.33
CA ILE A 82 0.64 12.95 3.16
C ILE A 82 -0.34 13.36 4.25
N ARG A 83 0.13 13.46 5.51
CA ARG A 83 -0.71 13.87 6.64
C ARG A 83 -1.20 15.31 6.54
N GLU A 84 -0.35 16.23 6.10
CA GLU A 84 -0.76 17.61 5.79
C GLU A 84 -1.88 17.61 4.75
N VAL A 85 -1.69 16.92 3.62
CA VAL A 85 -2.70 16.81 2.55
C VAL A 85 -4.00 16.22 3.08
N VAL A 86 -3.94 15.17 3.90
CA VAL A 86 -5.11 14.53 4.51
C VAL A 86 -5.93 15.51 5.34
N TYR A 87 -5.26 16.40 6.08
CA TYR A 87 -5.94 17.41 6.88
C TYR A 87 -6.44 18.59 6.05
N GLU A 88 -5.59 19.14 5.17
CA GLU A 88 -5.89 20.30 4.33
C GLU A 88 -7.02 20.03 3.32
N LYS A 89 -7.02 18.84 2.73
CA LYS A 89 -8.00 18.42 1.70
C LYS A 89 -9.18 17.65 2.28
N ASP A 90 -9.32 17.67 3.61
CA ASP A 90 -10.40 17.03 4.35
C ASP A 90 -10.61 15.54 4.02
N ILE A 91 -9.55 14.81 3.67
CA ILE A 91 -9.60 13.37 3.40
C ILE A 91 -10.18 12.64 4.62
N LYS A 92 -11.12 11.73 4.35
CA LYS A 92 -11.87 10.96 5.35
C LYS A 92 -11.39 9.52 5.41
N ILE A 93 -10.99 8.95 4.28
CA ILE A 93 -10.56 7.55 4.16
C ILE A 93 -9.21 7.53 3.45
N LEU A 94 -8.23 6.86 4.06
CA LEU A 94 -6.88 6.71 3.53
C LEU A 94 -6.53 5.23 3.39
N TYR A 95 -6.19 4.81 2.19
CA TYR A 95 -5.73 3.46 1.90
C TYR A 95 -4.20 3.40 1.84
N PHE A 96 -3.64 2.37 2.47
CA PHE A 96 -2.22 2.01 2.36
C PHE A 96 -2.06 0.53 2.06
N GLU A 97 -0.95 0.18 1.40
CA GLU A 97 -0.50 -1.20 1.30
C GLU A 97 0.52 -1.53 2.40
N ILE A 98 0.49 -2.80 2.85
CA ILE A 98 1.50 -3.36 3.73
C ILE A 98 1.87 -4.80 3.34
N PHE A 99 3.13 -5.16 3.58
CA PHE A 99 3.54 -6.54 3.69
C PHE A 99 3.12 -7.13 5.05
N TYR A 100 2.78 -8.43 5.05
CA TYR A 100 2.19 -9.15 6.18
C TYR A 100 2.96 -8.99 7.51
N SER A 101 4.29 -8.89 7.49
CA SER A 101 5.09 -8.75 8.71
C SER A 101 4.80 -7.46 9.49
N TYR A 102 4.18 -6.46 8.87
CA TYR A 102 3.83 -5.19 9.51
C TYR A 102 2.49 -5.20 10.27
N LEU A 103 1.78 -6.33 10.33
CA LEU A 103 0.47 -6.44 11.01
C LEU A 103 0.47 -6.01 12.49
N SER A 104 1.59 -6.12 13.18
CA SER A 104 1.72 -5.70 14.58
C SER A 104 1.94 -4.19 14.75
N ARG A 105 2.19 -3.46 13.66
CA ARG A 105 2.57 -2.04 13.66
C ARG A 105 1.51 -1.11 13.09
N LEU A 106 0.34 -1.63 12.71
CA LEU A 106 -0.73 -0.84 12.07
C LEU A 106 -1.18 0.34 12.94
N ASP A 107 -1.24 0.16 14.26
CA ASP A 107 -1.64 1.20 15.20
C ASP A 107 -0.68 2.40 15.19
N GLU A 108 0.59 2.22 14.83
CA GLU A 108 1.53 3.34 14.66
C GLU A 108 1.03 4.31 13.57
N ILE A 109 0.62 3.78 12.43
CA ILE A 109 0.09 4.57 11.30
C ILE A 109 -1.30 5.11 11.62
N ILE A 110 -2.18 4.30 12.20
CA ILE A 110 -3.53 4.74 12.60
C ILE A 110 -3.43 5.95 13.53
N ASN A 111 -2.65 5.84 14.60
CA ASN A 111 -2.50 6.92 15.57
C ASN A 111 -1.83 8.17 14.95
N TYR A 112 -0.83 7.97 14.08
CA TYR A 112 -0.13 9.08 13.42
C TYR A 112 -1.06 9.97 12.58
N PHE A 113 -2.00 9.38 11.83
CA PHE A 113 -2.97 10.12 11.03
C PHE A 113 -4.21 10.57 11.80
N ASN A 114 -4.46 10.01 12.99
CA ASN A 114 -5.59 10.39 13.85
C ASN A 114 -5.22 11.43 14.92
N GLU A 115 -3.99 11.96 14.93
CA GLU A 115 -3.51 12.90 15.94
C GLU A 115 -4.36 14.18 16.03
N LYS A 116 -4.76 14.76 14.88
CA LYS A 116 -5.51 16.03 14.85
C LYS A 116 -6.99 15.87 14.51
N LYS A 117 -7.32 14.88 13.70
CA LYS A 117 -8.67 14.65 13.18
C LYS A 117 -8.86 13.16 12.97
N LYS A 118 -10.08 12.68 13.18
CA LYS A 118 -10.43 11.30 12.88
C LYS A 118 -10.37 11.03 11.36
N VAL A 119 -9.56 10.06 10.96
CA VAL A 119 -9.41 9.56 9.58
C VAL A 119 -9.50 8.04 9.61
N GLU A 120 -10.33 7.47 8.73
CA GLU A 120 -10.42 6.02 8.59
C GLU A 120 -9.23 5.50 7.77
N ILE A 121 -8.31 4.80 8.42
CA ILE A 121 -7.15 4.19 7.77
C ILE A 121 -7.47 2.75 7.41
N ARG A 122 -7.36 2.40 6.13
CA ARG A 122 -7.65 1.07 5.59
C ARG A 122 -6.39 0.46 5.00
N PHE A 123 -5.96 -0.67 5.56
CA PHE A 123 -4.80 -1.39 5.04
C PHE A 123 -5.20 -2.46 4.03
N ARG A 124 -4.42 -2.56 2.97
CA ARG A 124 -4.45 -3.65 1.99
C ARG A 124 -3.19 -4.48 2.11
N THR A 125 -3.29 -5.76 1.79
CA THR A 125 -2.10 -6.62 1.72
C THR A 125 -2.21 -7.59 0.56
N GLY A 126 -1.11 -7.78 -0.16
CA GLY A 126 -1.04 -8.81 -1.19
C GLY A 126 -0.97 -10.20 -0.55
N ILE A 127 -2.02 -11.00 -0.72
CA ILE A 127 -2.00 -12.42 -0.37
C ILE A 127 -1.72 -13.26 -1.63
N GLU A 128 -2.11 -12.77 -2.79
CA GLU A 128 -1.87 -13.34 -4.12
C GLU A 128 -2.60 -14.65 -4.42
N SER A 129 -2.51 -15.62 -3.52
CA SER A 129 -3.24 -16.89 -3.58
C SER A 129 -3.49 -17.35 -2.15
N PHE A 130 -4.59 -18.07 -1.88
CA PHE A 130 -4.79 -18.73 -0.59
C PHE A 130 -4.06 -20.09 -0.50
N ASP A 131 -3.64 -20.66 -1.62
CA ASP A 131 -2.81 -21.86 -1.67
C ASP A 131 -1.40 -21.55 -1.10
N ASN A 132 -1.10 -22.19 0.03
CA ASN A 132 0.17 -22.06 0.74
C ASN A 132 1.36 -22.52 -0.10
N ASP A 133 1.22 -23.62 -0.85
CA ASP A 133 2.31 -24.19 -1.64
C ASP A 133 2.63 -23.26 -2.80
N PHE A 134 1.60 -22.88 -3.56
CA PHE A 134 1.77 -21.97 -4.68
C PHE A 134 2.37 -20.61 -4.27
N ARG A 135 1.83 -20.01 -3.20
CA ARG A 135 2.31 -18.70 -2.70
C ARG A 135 3.76 -18.75 -2.24
N ARG A 136 4.19 -19.82 -1.55
CA ARG A 136 5.55 -19.90 -0.98
C ARG A 136 6.58 -20.45 -1.96
N ASN A 137 6.21 -21.43 -2.78
CA ASN A 137 7.15 -22.14 -3.63
C ASN A 137 7.24 -21.56 -5.05
N VAL A 138 6.13 -21.07 -5.61
CA VAL A 138 6.09 -20.45 -6.95
C VAL A 138 6.33 -18.94 -6.84
N TYR A 139 5.47 -18.24 -6.11
CA TYR A 139 5.55 -16.78 -5.95
C TYR A 139 6.67 -16.32 -4.99
N LYS A 140 7.33 -17.27 -4.31
CA LYS A 140 8.37 -16.97 -3.30
C LYS A 140 7.92 -15.93 -2.29
N LYS A 141 6.62 -15.90 -1.95
CA LYS A 141 6.05 -15.00 -0.95
C LYS A 141 5.85 -15.80 0.34
N ASN A 142 6.78 -15.67 1.27
CA ASN A 142 6.89 -16.53 2.44
C ASN A 142 5.88 -16.17 3.55
N ILE A 143 4.60 -16.20 3.20
CA ILE A 143 3.47 -16.08 4.12
C ILE A 143 2.83 -17.45 4.21
N LEU A 144 2.82 -18.07 5.39
CA LEU A 144 2.03 -19.28 5.65
C LEU A 144 0.69 -18.85 6.22
N LEU A 145 -0.42 -19.16 5.54
CA LEU A 145 -1.78 -18.89 6.00
C LEU A 145 -2.38 -20.15 6.61
N ASP A 146 -2.76 -20.03 7.86
CA ASP A 146 -3.56 -20.98 8.62
C ASP A 146 -4.85 -20.26 9.07
N GLU A 147 -5.80 -21.00 9.65
CA GLU A 147 -7.08 -20.43 10.09
C GLU A 147 -6.91 -19.26 11.06
N LYS A 148 -5.93 -19.34 11.98
CA LYS A 148 -5.65 -18.29 12.95
C LYS A 148 -5.21 -17.01 12.26
N LYS A 149 -4.32 -17.10 11.28
CA LYS A 149 -3.84 -15.95 10.51
C LYS A 149 -4.89 -15.38 9.57
N ILE A 150 -5.72 -16.21 8.95
CA ILE A 150 -6.86 -15.74 8.16
C ILE A 150 -7.81 -14.92 9.05
N LYS A 151 -8.10 -15.42 10.26
CA LYS A 151 -8.93 -14.70 11.25
C LYS A 151 -8.26 -13.43 11.78
N GLU A 152 -6.94 -13.38 11.86
CA GLU A 152 -6.21 -12.16 12.19
C GLU A 152 -6.32 -11.13 11.06
N LEU A 153 -6.06 -11.55 9.82
CA LEU A 153 -6.18 -10.71 8.64
C LEU A 153 -7.59 -10.13 8.50
N SER A 154 -8.62 -10.95 8.66
CA SER A 154 -10.02 -10.51 8.53
C SER A 154 -10.43 -9.44 9.56
N LYS A 155 -9.68 -9.29 10.65
CA LYS A 155 -9.93 -8.26 11.68
C LYS A 155 -9.14 -6.98 11.45
N LYS A 156 -7.96 -7.08 10.82
CA LYS A 156 -6.97 -6.00 10.75
C LYS A 156 -6.82 -5.39 9.36
N ILE A 157 -7.11 -6.16 8.31
CA ILE A 157 -6.91 -5.78 6.92
C ILE A 157 -8.26 -5.55 6.27
N TYR A 158 -8.40 -4.44 5.57
CA TYR A 158 -9.63 -4.06 4.88
C TYR A 158 -9.87 -4.94 3.64
N SER A 159 -8.83 -5.18 2.85
CA SER A 159 -8.91 -6.04 1.67
C SER A 159 -7.58 -6.69 1.34
N VAL A 160 -7.64 -7.85 0.70
CA VAL A 160 -6.46 -8.55 0.20
C VAL A 160 -6.38 -8.44 -1.33
N CYS A 161 -5.17 -8.29 -1.87
CA CYS A 161 -4.94 -8.41 -3.30
C CYS A 161 -4.69 -9.87 -3.66
N LEU A 162 -5.33 -10.34 -4.73
CA LEU A 162 -5.18 -11.69 -5.28
C LEU A 162 -4.63 -11.59 -6.69
N LEU A 163 -3.61 -12.39 -6.99
CA LEU A 163 -3.05 -12.56 -8.32
C LEU A 163 -3.55 -13.89 -8.85
N ILE A 164 -4.69 -13.81 -9.54
CA ILE A 164 -5.33 -14.95 -10.17
C ILE A 164 -4.58 -15.23 -11.48
N LYS A 165 -3.77 -16.28 -11.50
CA LYS A 165 -3.27 -16.82 -12.76
C LYS A 165 -4.39 -17.64 -13.39
N ASN A 166 -4.84 -17.25 -14.59
CA ASN A 166 -5.61 -18.16 -15.43
C ASN A 166 -4.68 -19.32 -15.81
N MET A 167 -4.89 -20.49 -15.21
CA MET A 167 -4.33 -21.71 -15.75
C MET A 167 -5.09 -22.01 -17.03
N VAL A 168 -4.53 -21.61 -18.18
CA VAL A 168 -4.92 -22.26 -19.43
C VAL A 168 -4.43 -23.69 -19.29
N ALA A 169 -5.37 -24.60 -19.01
CA ALA A 169 -5.11 -26.02 -19.08
C ALA A 169 -4.71 -26.30 -20.54
N HIS A 170 -3.43 -26.57 -20.77
CA HIS A 170 -3.04 -27.30 -21.96
C HIS A 170 -3.54 -28.73 -21.74
N LEU A 171 -4.77 -28.98 -22.20
CA LEU A 171 -5.29 -30.29 -22.53
C LEU A 171 -4.66 -30.76 -23.84
#